data_AF-Q9S4Y0-F1
#
_entry.id   AF-Q9S4Y0-F1
#
_cell.length_a   1.000
_cell.length_b   1.000
_cell.length_c   1.000
_cell.angle_alpha   90.00
_cell.angle_beta   90.00
_cell.angle_gamma   90.00
#
_symmetry.space_group_name_H-M   'P 1'
#
loop_
_entity.id
_entity.type
_entity.pdbx_description
1 polymer ?
#
loop_
_entity_poly.entity_id
_entity_poly.type
_entity_poly.pdbx_seq_one_letter_code
_entity_poly.pdbx_strand_id
1 'polypeptide(L)'
;MRRRARSILAVGALLIGGASFAPIAQAQPADPGTPDANEVRVFRADVTKEQVPLLLATGQDGHELGEQVPDRGTAAVELYLTGKQAGTLRKQGVDLTEHTLSTQAEKRVESAADGVFRPYSGSGGLREEILRTAQENPGLTKVVSIGKTVNGQDILALKLTKHAKKSRDGSKPSVLYMSNQHAREWIT
;
A
#
# COMPACT_ATOMS: atom_id res chain seq x y z
N MET A 1 -75.16 -10.53 11.68
CA MET A 1 -74.77 -11.28 12.90
C MET A 1 -73.28 -11.57 12.87
N ARG A 2 -72.67 -11.60 14.06
CA ARG A 2 -71.25 -11.71 14.42
C ARG A 2 -70.41 -12.81 13.74
N ARG A 3 -69.12 -12.47 13.50
CA ARG A 3 -67.83 -13.21 13.63
C ARG A 3 -67.79 -14.68 13.16
N ARG A 4 -66.76 -15.13 12.42
CA ARG A 4 -65.40 -15.40 12.94
C ARG A 4 -64.32 -15.41 11.85
N ALA A 5 -63.15 -14.89 12.23
CA ALA A 5 -61.88 -14.92 11.52
C ALA A 5 -61.27 -16.32 11.45
N ARG A 6 -60.47 -16.60 10.40
CA ARG A 6 -59.21 -17.33 10.50
C ARG A 6 -58.20 -16.77 9.50
N SER A 7 -57.11 -16.27 10.07
CA SER A 7 -55.91 -15.78 9.41
C SER A 7 -55.16 -16.94 8.75
N ILE A 8 -54.70 -16.77 7.51
CA ILE A 8 -53.60 -17.55 6.95
C ILE A 8 -52.51 -16.54 6.57
N LEU A 9 -51.46 -16.55 7.39
CA LEU A 9 -50.17 -15.93 7.13
C LEU A 9 -49.52 -16.69 5.96
N ALA A 10 -49.24 -16.01 4.85
CA ALA A 10 -48.31 -16.51 3.85
C ALA A 10 -47.07 -15.61 3.87
N VAL A 11 -46.08 -16.03 4.66
CA VAL A 11 -44.72 -15.47 4.66
C VAL A 11 -44.02 -16.07 3.43
N GLY A 12 -43.98 -15.30 2.34
CA GLY A 12 -43.14 -15.59 1.19
C GLY A 12 -41.83 -14.83 1.33
N ALA A 13 -40.74 -15.55 1.63
CA ALA A 13 -39.40 -15.00 1.81
C ALA A 13 -38.87 -14.38 0.50
N LEU A 14 -38.76 -13.05 0.45
CA LEU A 14 -37.97 -12.34 -0.55
C LEU A 14 -36.56 -12.11 0.01
N LEU A 15 -35.73 -13.14 0.02
CA LEU A 15 -34.28 -13.02 0.28
C LEU A 15 -33.55 -12.89 -1.06
N ILE A 16 -33.67 -11.72 -1.68
CA ILE A 16 -32.67 -11.23 -2.64
C ILE A 16 -31.93 -10.11 -1.92
N GLY A 17 -31.14 -10.48 -0.92
CA GLY A 17 -30.26 -9.58 -0.18
C GLY A 17 -28.91 -9.54 -0.88
N GLY A 18 -28.56 -8.37 -1.39
CA GLY A 18 -27.46 -8.13 -2.31
C GLY A 18 -26.13 -8.78 -1.92
N ALA A 19 -25.59 -9.55 -2.86
CA ALA A 19 -24.15 -9.71 -2.96
C ALA A 19 -23.58 -8.31 -3.23
N SER A 20 -23.04 -7.69 -2.19
CA SER A 20 -22.24 -6.48 -2.30
C SER A 20 -21.09 -6.79 -3.26
N PHE A 21 -21.21 -6.32 -4.50
CA PHE A 21 -20.07 -6.19 -5.41
C PHE A 21 -19.16 -5.13 -4.80
N ALA A 22 -18.33 -5.52 -3.83
CA ALA A 22 -17.15 -4.74 -3.53
C ALA A 22 -16.30 -4.78 -4.81
N PRO A 23 -16.01 -3.65 -5.47
CA PRO A 23 -15.09 -3.65 -6.59
C PRO A 23 -13.74 -4.11 -6.03
N ILE A 24 -13.40 -5.37 -6.30
CA ILE A 24 -12.05 -5.85 -6.08
C ILE A 24 -11.26 -5.21 -7.22
N ALA A 25 -10.57 -4.11 -6.92
CA ALA A 25 -9.61 -3.52 -7.83
C ALA A 25 -8.44 -4.50 -7.95
N GLN A 26 -8.59 -5.51 -8.80
CA GLN A 26 -7.48 -6.30 -9.27
C GLN A 26 -6.78 -5.48 -10.34
N ALA A 27 -5.51 -5.14 -10.10
CA ALA A 27 -4.66 -4.55 -11.12
C ALA A 27 -4.52 -5.58 -12.25
N GLN A 28 -5.13 -5.27 -13.39
CA GLN A 28 -5.00 -6.10 -14.58
C GLN A 28 -3.63 -5.77 -15.23
N PRO A 29 -2.79 -6.76 -15.56
CA PRO A 29 -1.52 -6.51 -16.21
C PRO A 29 -1.72 -5.73 -17.51
N ALA A 30 -0.91 -4.70 -17.74
CA ALA A 30 -0.94 -3.93 -18.98
C ALA A 30 -0.47 -4.80 -20.16
N ASP A 31 -1.01 -4.53 -21.35
CA ASP A 31 -0.66 -5.21 -22.61
C ASP A 31 0.75 -4.76 -23.05
N PRO A 32 1.75 -5.66 -23.20
CA PRO A 32 3.16 -5.30 -23.33
C PRO A 32 3.56 -4.63 -24.66
N GLY A 33 2.64 -4.51 -25.63
CA GLY A 33 2.95 -4.13 -27.01
C GLY A 33 2.91 -2.63 -27.34
N THR A 34 2.29 -1.80 -26.49
CA THR A 34 2.18 -0.35 -26.72
C THR A 34 2.78 0.41 -25.54
N PRO A 35 3.81 1.24 -25.76
CA PRO A 35 4.32 2.12 -24.72
C PRO A 35 3.19 3.04 -24.26
N ASP A 36 2.73 2.84 -23.03
CA ASP A 36 1.72 3.72 -22.44
C ASP A 36 2.36 5.09 -22.20
N ALA A 37 1.75 6.15 -22.73
CA ALA A 37 2.21 7.52 -22.48
C ALA A 37 2.18 7.88 -20.99
N ASN A 38 1.40 7.12 -20.20
CA ASN A 38 1.29 7.23 -18.75
C ASN A 38 2.16 6.20 -18.00
N GLU A 39 2.95 5.38 -18.71
CA GLU A 39 3.92 4.50 -18.09
C GLU A 39 4.90 5.32 -17.23
N VAL A 40 5.03 4.93 -15.97
CA VAL A 40 6.01 5.53 -15.05
C VAL A 40 7.35 4.85 -15.26
N ARG A 41 8.38 5.65 -15.48
CA ARG A 41 9.77 5.22 -15.67
C ARG A 41 10.68 5.89 -14.66
N VAL A 42 11.85 5.31 -14.46
CA VAL A 42 12.84 5.81 -13.51
C VAL A 42 13.84 6.70 -14.24
N PHE A 43 14.12 7.87 -13.69
CA PHE A 43 15.11 8.82 -14.19
C PHE A 43 16.07 9.22 -13.08
N ARG A 44 17.32 9.51 -13.44
CA ARG A 44 18.31 10.16 -12.58
C ARG A 44 18.54 11.59 -13.03
N ALA A 45 18.73 12.46 -12.05
CA ALA A 45 18.97 13.88 -12.27
C ALA A 45 19.94 14.42 -11.21
N ASP A 46 20.84 15.32 -11.60
CA ASP A 46 21.55 16.17 -10.65
C ASP A 46 20.78 17.49 -10.53
N VAL A 47 20.23 17.77 -9.35
CA VAL A 47 19.28 18.87 -9.18
C VAL A 47 19.76 19.89 -8.16
N THR A 48 19.54 21.17 -8.46
CA THR A 48 19.80 22.27 -7.52
C THR A 48 18.59 22.56 -6.65
N LYS A 49 18.78 23.34 -5.58
CA LYS A 49 17.70 23.76 -4.69
C LYS A 49 16.60 24.53 -5.41
N GLU A 50 16.95 25.33 -6.41
CA GLU A 50 16.02 26.11 -7.23
C GLU A 50 15.14 25.23 -8.14
N GLN A 51 15.59 24.01 -8.45
CA GLN A 51 14.86 23.06 -9.28
C GLN A 51 13.90 22.19 -8.47
N VAL A 52 14.06 22.08 -7.15
CA VAL A 52 13.18 21.27 -6.28
C VAL A 52 11.70 21.59 -6.49
N PRO A 53 11.24 22.87 -6.53
CA PRO A 53 9.82 23.18 -6.77
C PRO A 53 9.28 22.64 -8.09
N LEU A 54 10.11 22.51 -9.13
CA LEU A 54 9.72 21.93 -10.41
C LEU A 54 9.42 20.44 -10.25
N LEU A 55 10.24 19.72 -9.48
CA LEU A 55 10.06 18.30 -9.21
C LEU A 55 8.77 18.05 -8.40
N LEU A 56 8.54 18.86 -7.36
CA LEU A 56 7.32 18.76 -6.53
C LEU A 56 6.05 18.98 -7.36
N ALA A 57 6.08 19.92 -8.30
CA ALA A 57 4.95 20.18 -9.20
C ALA A 57 4.61 18.99 -10.11
N THR A 58 5.54 18.04 -10.30
CA THR A 58 5.29 16.78 -11.01
C THR A 58 4.78 15.66 -10.12
N GLY A 59 4.53 15.92 -8.83
CA GLY A 59 4.01 14.95 -7.87
C GLY A 59 5.08 14.06 -7.24
N GLN A 60 6.37 14.45 -7.33
CA GLN A 60 7.42 13.79 -6.58
C GLN A 60 7.28 14.10 -5.07
N ASP A 61 7.70 13.16 -4.24
CA ASP A 61 7.65 13.31 -2.79
C ASP A 61 8.62 14.40 -2.33
N GLY A 62 8.07 15.44 -1.70
CA GLY A 62 8.86 16.58 -1.25
C GLY A 62 9.60 16.37 0.05
N HIS A 63 9.24 15.36 0.84
CA HIS A 63 9.97 15.08 2.08
C HIS A 63 11.34 14.48 1.79
N GLU A 64 11.40 13.53 0.85
CA GLU A 64 12.64 12.92 0.36
C GLU A 64 13.54 13.94 -0.35
N LEU A 65 12.97 14.75 -1.26
CA LEU A 65 13.77 15.68 -2.08
C LEU A 65 14.30 16.89 -1.30
N GLY A 66 13.54 17.40 -0.31
CA GLY A 66 13.91 18.60 0.43
C GLY A 66 15.11 18.41 1.35
N GLU A 67 15.34 17.20 1.85
CA GLU A 67 16.45 16.88 2.75
C GLU A 67 17.74 16.50 2.00
N GLN A 68 17.61 15.99 0.77
CA GLN A 68 18.74 15.49 -0.02
C GLN A 68 19.48 16.60 -0.77
N VAL A 69 18.82 17.72 -1.10
CA VAL A 69 19.40 18.77 -1.95
C VAL A 69 20.08 19.86 -1.10
N PRO A 70 21.41 20.08 -1.26
CA PRO A 70 22.14 21.08 -0.47
C PRO A 70 21.76 22.51 -0.87
N ASP A 71 22.04 23.47 0.03
CA ASP A 71 21.85 24.90 -0.23
C ASP A 71 22.65 25.44 -1.41
N ARG A 72 23.76 24.79 -1.77
CA ARG A 72 24.61 25.13 -2.91
C ARG A 72 25.09 23.87 -3.61
N GLY A 73 25.15 23.91 -4.94
CA GLY A 73 25.54 22.77 -5.77
C GLY A 73 24.34 21.93 -6.19
N THR A 74 24.59 20.66 -6.49
CA THR A 74 23.58 19.69 -6.92
C THR A 74 23.55 18.47 -6.01
N ALA A 75 22.42 17.76 -6.00
CA ALA A 75 22.33 16.41 -5.48
C ALA A 75 21.76 15.47 -6.54
N ALA A 76 22.29 14.25 -6.56
CA ALA A 76 21.76 13.17 -7.38
C ALA A 76 20.45 12.67 -6.79
N VAL A 77 19.38 12.67 -7.58
CA VAL A 77 18.06 12.19 -7.19
C VAL A 77 17.55 11.16 -8.20
N GLU A 78 16.72 10.24 -7.71
CA GLU A 78 15.97 9.30 -8.55
C GLU A 78 14.50 9.73 -8.60
N LEU A 79 13.95 9.79 -9.81
CA LEU A 79 12.63 10.36 -10.10
C LEU A 79 11.78 9.34 -10.84
N TYR A 80 10.51 9.24 -10.44
CA TYR A 80 9.54 8.32 -11.04
C TYR A 80 8.56 9.15 -11.87
N LEU A 81 8.74 9.16 -13.20
CA LEU A 81 8.10 10.11 -14.11
C LEU A 81 7.46 9.40 -15.31
N THR A 82 6.35 9.93 -15.79
CA THR A 82 5.85 9.65 -17.14
C THR A 82 6.71 10.34 -18.19
N GLY A 83 6.67 9.87 -19.44
CA GLY A 83 7.37 10.51 -20.55
C GLY A 83 6.99 11.99 -20.73
N LYS A 84 5.73 12.36 -20.47
CA LYS A 84 5.25 13.74 -20.52
C LYS A 84 5.85 14.61 -19.41
N GLN A 85 5.94 14.11 -18.18
CA GLN A 85 6.57 14.83 -17.07
C GLN A 85 8.06 15.03 -17.32
N ALA A 86 8.77 13.98 -17.75
CA ALA A 86 10.20 14.08 -18.08
C ALA A 86 10.46 15.09 -19.21
N GLY A 87 9.63 15.11 -20.26
CA GLY A 87 9.73 16.09 -21.34
C GLY A 87 9.46 17.53 -20.89
N THR A 88 8.61 17.73 -19.89
CA THR A 88 8.31 19.05 -19.31
C THR A 88 9.50 19.55 -18.50
N LEU A 89 10.06 18.71 -17.63
CA LEU A 89 11.21 19.04 -16.79
C LEU A 89 12.47 19.35 -17.62
N ARG A 90 12.73 18.60 -18.69
CA ARG A 90 13.83 18.91 -19.63
C ARG A 90 13.72 20.28 -20.27
N LYS A 91 12.51 20.69 -20.69
CA LYS A 91 12.25 22.03 -21.22
C LYS A 91 12.46 23.13 -20.19
N GLN A 92 12.33 22.81 -18.90
CA GLN A 92 12.59 23.69 -17.78
C GLN A 92 14.05 23.64 -17.30
N GLY A 93 14.93 22.93 -18.01
CA GLY A 93 16.36 22.89 -17.74
C GLY A 93 16.80 21.86 -16.71
N VAL A 94 15.95 20.88 -16.37
CA VAL A 94 16.36 19.73 -15.55
C VAL A 94 16.92 18.65 -16.47
N ASP A 95 18.19 18.32 -16.29
CA ASP A 95 18.81 17.21 -17.03
C ASP A 95 18.36 15.87 -16.46
N LEU A 96 17.84 15.00 -17.32
CA LEU A 96 17.23 13.73 -16.95
C LEU A 96 17.80 12.60 -17.80
N THR A 97 18.41 11.63 -17.12
CA THR A 97 18.87 10.39 -17.73
C THR A 97 17.94 9.25 -17.32
N GLU A 98 17.35 8.55 -18.29
CA GLU A 98 16.51 7.39 -17.99
C GLU A 98 17.37 6.27 -17.38
N HIS A 99 16.90 5.68 -16.28
CA HIS A 99 17.56 4.56 -15.62
C HIS A 99 16.84 3.27 -15.99
N THR A 100 17.50 2.48 -16.84
CA THR A 100 17.05 1.14 -17.20
C THR A 100 17.90 0.08 -16.52
N LEU A 101 17.32 -1.11 -16.33
CA LEU A 101 18.05 -2.25 -15.83
C LEU A 101 18.78 -2.96 -16.97
N SER A 102 19.92 -3.58 -16.68
CA SER A 102 20.52 -4.52 -17.63
C SER A 102 19.67 -5.79 -17.69
N THR A 103 19.69 -6.52 -18.81
CA THR A 103 18.94 -7.79 -18.95
C THR A 103 19.25 -8.80 -17.85
N GLN A 104 20.47 -8.79 -17.31
CA GLN A 104 20.83 -9.64 -16.17
C GLN A 104 20.18 -9.16 -14.86
N ALA A 105 20.13 -7.84 -14.64
CA ALA A 105 19.46 -7.26 -13.48
C ALA A 105 17.93 -7.49 -13.55
N GLU A 106 17.32 -7.31 -14.72
CA GLU A 106 15.89 -7.61 -14.96
C GLU A 106 15.55 -9.05 -14.60
N LYS A 107 16.32 -10.02 -15.09
CA LYS A 107 16.11 -11.45 -14.76
C LYS A 107 16.19 -11.73 -13.27
N ARG A 108 17.12 -11.08 -12.55
CA ARG A 108 17.25 -11.22 -11.09
C ARG A 108 16.06 -10.64 -10.35
N VAL A 109 15.60 -9.45 -10.76
CA VAL A 109 14.43 -8.79 -10.16
C VAL A 109 13.18 -9.63 -10.40
N GLU A 110 12.95 -10.10 -11.63
CA GLU A 110 11.81 -10.94 -11.96
C GLU A 110 11.79 -12.23 -11.12
N SER A 111 12.95 -12.89 -11.00
CA SER A 111 13.08 -14.09 -10.19
C SER A 111 12.87 -13.83 -8.68
N ALA A 112 13.17 -12.62 -8.22
CA ALA A 112 13.00 -12.22 -6.83
C ALA A 112 11.61 -11.65 -6.53
N ALA A 113 10.86 -11.20 -7.54
CA ALA A 113 9.55 -10.58 -7.39
C ALA A 113 8.45 -11.61 -7.08
N ASP A 114 8.65 -12.88 -7.47
CA ASP A 114 7.67 -13.92 -7.25
C ASP A 114 7.45 -14.17 -5.74
N GLY A 115 6.18 -14.03 -5.31
CA GLY A 115 5.77 -14.24 -3.92
C GLY A 115 6.08 -13.12 -2.92
N VAL A 116 6.68 -12.00 -3.34
CA VAL A 116 6.97 -10.86 -2.43
C VAL A 116 5.69 -10.11 -2.04
N PHE A 117 4.77 -9.94 -2.99
CA PHE A 117 3.50 -9.31 -2.72
C PHE A 117 2.51 -10.27 -2.07
N ARG A 118 1.94 -9.86 -0.93
CA ARG A 118 0.83 -10.57 -0.29
C ARG A 118 -0.29 -9.59 0.02
N PRO A 119 -1.55 -9.92 -0.32
CA PRO A 119 -2.67 -9.06 0.02
C PRO A 119 -2.83 -8.99 1.54
N TYR A 120 -3.28 -7.85 2.03
CA TYR A 120 -3.58 -7.72 3.45
C TYR A 120 -4.78 -8.58 3.86
N SER A 121 -5.86 -8.54 3.06
CA SER A 121 -7.12 -9.22 3.30
C SER A 121 -7.30 -10.44 2.39
N GLY A 122 -8.29 -11.28 2.72
CA GLY A 122 -8.62 -12.49 1.94
C GLY A 122 -7.85 -13.72 2.41
N SER A 123 -8.18 -14.87 1.80
CA SER A 123 -7.57 -16.16 2.10
C SER A 123 -6.06 -16.11 1.87
N GLY A 124 -5.27 -16.49 2.86
CA GLY A 124 -3.81 -16.47 2.80
C GLY A 124 -3.17 -15.08 2.95
N GLY A 125 -3.98 -14.03 3.19
CA GLY A 125 -3.49 -12.66 3.39
C GLY A 125 -2.85 -12.40 4.76
N LEU A 126 -2.18 -11.26 4.89
CA LEU A 126 -1.45 -10.88 6.11
C LEU A 126 -2.35 -10.81 7.35
N ARG A 127 -3.58 -10.33 7.22
CA ARG A 127 -4.56 -10.28 8.33
C ARG A 127 -4.86 -11.66 8.88
N GLU A 128 -5.08 -12.62 7.99
CA GLU A 128 -5.38 -14.00 8.39
C GLU A 128 -4.18 -14.62 9.10
N GLU A 129 -2.97 -14.40 8.57
CA GLU A 129 -1.74 -14.87 9.20
C GLU A 129 -1.54 -14.29 10.59
N ILE A 130 -1.66 -12.97 10.77
CA ILE A 130 -1.55 -12.31 12.08
C ILE A 130 -2.51 -12.94 13.09
N LEU A 131 -3.77 -13.17 12.68
CA LEU A 131 -4.79 -13.75 13.53
C LEU A 131 -4.50 -15.21 13.87
N ARG A 132 -4.11 -16.02 12.88
CA ARG A 132 -3.74 -17.43 13.05
C ARG A 132 -2.54 -17.58 13.98
N THR A 133 -1.45 -16.85 13.72
CA THR A 133 -0.24 -16.87 14.57
C THR A 133 -0.56 -16.48 16.00
N ALA A 134 -1.47 -15.53 16.22
CA ALA A 134 -1.89 -15.15 17.56
C ALA A 134 -2.77 -16.21 18.27
N GLN A 135 -3.57 -16.96 17.51
CA GLN A 135 -4.33 -18.09 18.03
C GLN A 135 -3.42 -19.26 18.43
N GLU A 136 -2.37 -19.52 17.65
CA GLU A 136 -1.36 -20.55 17.91
C GLU A 136 -0.46 -20.17 19.11
N ASN A 137 -0.29 -18.88 19.39
CA ASN A 137 0.60 -18.37 20.44
C ASN A 137 -0.13 -17.51 21.51
N PRO A 138 -1.19 -18.01 22.18
CA PRO A 138 -2.09 -17.19 22.97
C PRO A 138 -1.47 -16.69 24.30
N GLY A 139 -0.39 -17.32 24.75
CA GLY A 139 0.37 -16.91 25.95
C GLY A 139 1.33 -15.74 25.70
N LEU A 140 1.66 -15.46 24.43
CA LEU A 140 2.65 -14.46 24.03
C LEU A 140 2.03 -13.30 23.26
N THR A 141 0.85 -13.49 22.69
CA THR A 141 0.27 -12.55 21.73
C THR A 141 -1.10 -12.02 22.16
N LYS A 142 -1.37 -10.77 21.80
CA LYS A 142 -2.70 -10.17 21.80
C LYS A 142 -2.81 -9.30 20.55
N VAL A 143 -3.69 -9.68 19.64
CA VAL A 143 -4.04 -8.85 18.47
C VAL A 143 -5.07 -7.82 18.91
N VAL A 144 -4.85 -6.57 18.53
CA VAL A 144 -5.79 -5.47 18.76
C VAL A 144 -6.02 -4.74 17.43
N SER A 145 -7.25 -4.29 17.21
CA SER A 145 -7.51 -3.29 16.18
C SER A 145 -7.21 -1.91 16.77
N ILE A 146 -6.32 -1.15 16.13
CA ILE A 146 -5.94 0.20 16.56
C ILE A 146 -6.68 1.30 15.78
N GLY A 147 -7.60 0.91 14.90
CA GLY A 147 -8.37 1.83 14.08
C GLY A 147 -8.84 1.17 12.79
N LYS A 148 -9.42 1.99 11.92
CA LYS A 148 -9.86 1.60 10.59
C LYS A 148 -9.10 2.38 9.53
N THR A 149 -8.83 1.75 8.39
CA THR A 149 -8.40 2.45 7.18
C THR A 149 -9.56 3.31 6.64
N VAL A 150 -9.25 4.19 5.69
CA VAL A 150 -10.26 4.97 4.96
C VAL A 150 -11.32 4.09 4.27
N ASN A 151 -10.95 2.85 3.91
CA ASN A 151 -11.84 1.86 3.30
C ASN A 151 -12.52 0.95 4.35
N GLY A 152 -12.45 1.27 5.64
CA GLY A 152 -13.14 0.55 6.71
C GLY A 152 -12.48 -0.75 7.18
N GLN A 153 -11.27 -1.05 6.71
CA GLN A 153 -10.53 -2.26 7.10
C GLN A 153 -9.86 -2.07 8.47
N ASP A 154 -9.85 -3.09 9.32
CA ASP A 154 -9.09 -3.02 10.59
C ASP A 154 -7.59 -2.80 10.33
N ILE A 155 -7.00 -1.91 11.11
CA ILE A 155 -5.55 -1.80 11.25
C ILE A 155 -5.18 -2.62 12.48
N LEU A 156 -4.52 -3.75 12.27
CA LEU A 156 -4.16 -4.66 13.35
C LEU A 156 -2.77 -4.32 13.92
N ALA A 157 -2.66 -4.38 15.24
CA ALA A 157 -1.38 -4.40 15.95
C ALA A 157 -1.26 -5.70 16.76
N LEU A 158 -0.04 -6.26 16.78
CA LEU A 158 0.28 -7.47 17.56
C LEU A 158 1.10 -7.07 18.78
N LYS A 159 0.50 -7.16 19.97
CA LYS A 159 1.25 -7.07 21.23
C LYS A 159 1.98 -8.38 21.47
N LEU A 160 3.30 -8.32 21.57
CA LEU A 160 4.18 -9.46 21.86
C LEU A 160 4.78 -9.34 23.27
N THR A 161 4.30 -10.13 24.23
CA THR A 161 4.85 -10.20 25.59
C THR A 161 4.34 -11.43 26.33
N LYS A 162 5.10 -11.94 27.32
CA LYS A 162 4.61 -12.99 28.23
C LYS A 162 3.31 -12.53 28.91
N HIS A 163 2.28 -13.38 28.84
CA HIS A 163 0.93 -13.14 29.31
C HIS A 163 0.24 -11.93 28.65
N ALA A 164 0.40 -11.77 27.33
CA ALA A 164 -0.10 -10.61 26.58
C ALA A 164 -1.59 -10.29 26.80
N LYS A 165 -2.47 -11.30 26.84
CA LYS A 165 -3.92 -11.13 27.09
C LYS A 165 -4.27 -10.79 28.54
N LYS A 166 -3.40 -11.12 29.51
CA LYS A 166 -3.63 -10.85 30.95
C LYS A 166 -2.97 -9.57 31.43
N SER A 167 -1.93 -9.09 30.73
CA SER A 167 -1.26 -7.84 31.04
C SER A 167 -2.01 -6.67 30.41
N ARG A 168 -2.28 -5.60 31.18
CA ARG A 168 -2.89 -4.37 30.65
C ARG A 168 -2.01 -3.77 29.54
N ASP A 169 -2.62 -3.10 28.57
CA ASP A 169 -1.86 -2.37 27.54
C ASP A 169 -1.20 -1.13 28.17
N GLY A 170 0.02 -0.79 27.72
CA GLY A 170 0.83 0.28 28.30
C GLY A 170 1.38 0.01 29.71
N SER A 171 1.18 -1.17 30.31
CA SER A 171 1.67 -1.45 31.67
C SER A 171 3.16 -1.80 31.76
N LYS A 172 3.86 -1.88 30.62
CA LYS A 172 5.28 -2.21 30.54
C LYS A 172 5.94 -1.25 29.55
N PRO A 173 7.21 -0.88 29.77
CA PRO A 173 8.04 -0.28 28.72
C PRO A 173 7.95 -1.14 27.45
N SER A 174 7.74 -0.49 26.31
CA SER A 174 7.44 -1.17 25.05
C SER A 174 8.22 -0.51 23.92
N VAL A 175 8.59 -1.30 22.92
CA VAL A 175 9.15 -0.82 21.65
C VAL A 175 8.09 -1.03 20.58
N LEU A 176 7.88 -0.01 19.75
CA LEU A 176 6.99 -0.11 18.59
C LEU A 176 7.79 -0.48 17.36
N TYR A 177 7.38 -1.56 16.70
CA TYR A 177 7.79 -1.89 15.34
C TYR A 177 6.61 -1.59 14.43
N MET A 178 6.87 -0.86 13.35
CA MET A 178 5.87 -0.49 12.35
C MET A 178 6.51 -0.61 10.98
N SER A 179 5.72 -1.08 10.03
CA SER A 179 6.13 -1.33 8.65
C SER A 179 5.06 -0.82 7.68
N ASN A 180 5.40 -0.77 6.39
CA ASN A 180 4.51 -0.51 5.26
C ASN A 180 3.69 0.80 5.40
N GLN A 181 4.31 1.85 5.94
CA GLN A 181 3.69 3.18 5.94
C GLN A 181 3.46 3.68 4.52
N HIS A 182 4.38 3.35 3.62
CA HIS A 182 4.25 3.59 2.19
C HIS A 182 3.93 2.29 1.46
N ALA A 183 2.90 2.32 0.61
CA ALA A 183 2.40 1.13 -0.09
C ALA A 183 3.40 0.50 -1.08
N ARG A 184 4.42 1.25 -1.52
CA ARG A 184 5.45 0.78 -2.46
C ARG A 184 6.64 0.07 -1.79
N GLU A 185 6.76 0.17 -0.46
CA GLU A 185 7.90 -0.35 0.29
C GLU A 185 7.59 -1.76 0.80
N TRP A 186 7.60 -2.74 -0.10
CA TRP A 186 7.15 -4.11 0.23
C TRP A 186 8.11 -4.89 1.12
N ILE A 187 9.35 -4.43 1.27
CA ILE A 187 10.37 -5.09 2.10
C ILE A 187 10.22 -4.80 3.60
N THR A 188 9.52 -3.72 3.94
CA THR A 188 9.33 -3.30 5.35
C THR A 188 8.30 -4.17 6.03
#